data_AF-A0A1B7Y0Z6-F1
#
_entry.id   AF-A0A1B7Y0Z6-F1
#
_cell.length_a   1.000
_cell.length_b   1.000
_cell.length_c   1.000
_cell.angle_alpha   90.00
_cell.angle_beta   90.00
_cell.angle_gamma   90.00
#
_symmetry.space_group_name_H-M   'P 1'
#
loop_
_entity.id
_entity.type
_entity.pdbx_description
1 polymer ?
#
loop_
_entity_poly.entity_id
_entity_poly.type
_entity_poly.pdbx_seq_one_letter_code
_entity_poly.pdbx_strand_id
1 'polypeptide(L)'
;MSKTKESADSSLPSYDEAAPPGQDVSQPTTLVLAGQAIHALTPDSPPLYRLSLGIADLSKITTEVQLSRVEPNRDGSGRERHIYDLRHMRSIPGGWEKLPADTPRYFIQRASRRLPDPPALGIKKSGGSLRPGRAARSTAVPVDVFGKTSKYGIPTFCKDGAAVFATDGREWTDARGGAVAVMHDDKAGRRHSLIVTAALPRGQFDMLVALWCCHVWEFGVANAPKVVEGMDGVFAAADLWRERLVARKMRQAREFGFGGSWGPAGGGGISGAF
;
A
#
# COMPACT_ATOMS: atom_id res chain seq x y z
N MET A 1 30.71 39.15 49.13
CA MET A 1 30.91 38.51 47.80
C MET A 1 30.10 37.23 47.77
N SER A 2 28.88 37.30 47.23
CA SER A 2 27.89 36.23 47.26
C SER A 2 27.95 35.44 45.96
N LYS A 3 28.23 34.14 46.02
CA LYS A 3 28.32 33.26 44.85
C LYS A 3 26.98 32.53 44.68
N THR A 4 26.12 33.06 43.80
CA THR A 4 24.87 32.42 43.40
C THR A 4 25.18 31.23 42.50
N LYS A 5 24.85 30.01 42.95
CA LYS A 5 24.79 28.82 42.11
C LYS A 5 23.38 28.76 41.51
N GLU A 6 23.28 29.04 40.23
CA GLU A 6 22.05 28.86 39.44
C GLU A 6 21.94 27.37 39.08
N SER A 7 20.96 26.70 39.68
CA SER A 7 20.60 25.32 39.37
C SER A 7 19.68 25.35 38.15
N ALA A 8 20.22 25.03 36.98
CA ALA A 8 19.41 24.76 35.79
C ALA A 8 18.71 23.40 36.00
N ASP A 9 17.50 23.45 36.53
CA ASP A 9 16.59 22.31 36.62
C ASP A 9 15.98 22.06 35.23
N SER A 10 16.73 21.35 34.38
CA SER A 10 16.23 20.84 33.11
C SER A 10 15.38 19.60 33.39
N SER A 11 14.14 19.81 33.81
CA SER A 11 13.17 18.72 33.97
C SER A 11 12.85 18.10 32.61
N LEU A 12 13.32 16.86 32.43
CA LEU A 12 12.94 16.01 31.31
C LEU A 12 11.44 15.68 31.44
N PRO A 13 10.66 15.65 30.33
CA PRO A 13 9.26 15.28 30.40
C PRO A 13 9.09 13.86 30.95
N SER A 14 8.11 13.69 31.82
CA SER A 14 7.76 12.42 32.46
C SER A 14 7.38 11.36 31.42
N TYR A 15 7.78 10.11 31.67
CA TYR A 15 7.58 8.97 30.75
C TYR A 15 6.09 8.66 30.47
N ASP A 16 5.18 9.18 31.31
CA ASP A 16 3.72 8.97 31.20
C ASP A 16 3.02 9.89 30.19
N GLU A 17 3.71 10.88 29.61
CA GLU A 17 3.12 11.84 28.66
C GLU A 17 3.32 11.46 27.18
N ALA A 18 3.97 10.32 26.92
CA ALA A 18 4.08 9.79 25.56
C ALA A 18 2.71 9.32 25.08
N ALA A 19 2.12 10.06 24.14
CA ALA A 19 0.84 9.71 23.53
C ALA A 19 0.86 8.24 23.05
N PRO A 20 -0.22 7.47 23.29
CA PRO A 20 -0.33 6.11 22.79
C PRO A 20 0.03 6.03 21.30
N PRO A 21 0.74 4.97 20.86
CA PRO A 21 1.23 4.87 19.49
C PRO A 21 0.06 4.97 18.50
N GLY A 22 0.12 5.97 17.62
CA GLY A 22 -0.93 6.21 16.61
C GLY A 22 -1.89 7.35 16.95
N GLN A 23 -1.77 7.99 18.12
CA GLN A 23 -2.55 9.19 18.48
C GLN A 23 -1.89 10.50 18.05
N ASP A 24 -0.59 10.49 17.71
CA ASP A 24 0.10 11.66 17.17
C ASP A 24 -0.64 12.21 15.95
N VAL A 25 -0.91 13.52 15.94
CA VAL A 25 -1.64 14.13 14.82
C VAL A 25 -0.67 14.36 13.65
N SER A 26 -0.99 13.74 12.52
CA SER A 26 -0.27 13.93 11.26
C SER A 26 -0.87 15.11 10.52
N GLN A 27 -0.01 16.02 10.07
CA GLN A 27 -0.42 17.22 9.35
C GLN A 27 -0.87 16.89 7.92
N PRO A 28 -1.76 17.71 7.32
CA PRO A 28 -2.10 17.63 5.90
C PRO A 28 -0.84 17.61 5.03
N THR A 29 -0.80 16.73 4.03
CA THR A 29 0.36 16.58 3.15
C THR A 29 -0.02 15.91 1.84
N THR A 30 0.83 16.07 0.82
CA THR A 30 0.69 15.33 -0.44
C THR A 30 1.62 14.14 -0.43
N LEU A 31 1.08 12.96 -0.71
CA LEU A 31 1.83 11.73 -0.86
C LEU A 31 1.96 11.38 -2.35
N VAL A 32 3.16 11.00 -2.77
CA VAL A 32 3.47 10.63 -4.15
C VAL A 32 4.04 9.23 -4.17
N LEU A 33 3.43 8.32 -4.94
CA LEU A 33 3.95 6.97 -5.14
C LEU A 33 4.98 6.97 -6.27
N ALA A 34 6.19 6.51 -5.97
CA ALA A 34 7.27 6.31 -6.93
C ALA A 34 7.87 4.90 -6.76
N GLY A 35 7.55 4.00 -7.69
CA GLY A 35 8.01 2.62 -7.64
C GLY A 35 7.48 1.88 -6.40
N GLN A 36 8.37 1.60 -5.45
CA GLN A 36 8.07 0.91 -4.19
C GLN A 36 7.98 1.84 -2.98
N ALA A 37 8.18 3.15 -3.17
CA ALA A 37 8.26 4.12 -2.09
C ALA A 37 7.18 5.20 -2.22
N ILE A 38 6.76 5.72 -1.06
CA ILE A 38 5.80 6.82 -0.96
C ILE A 38 6.52 7.99 -0.31
N HIS A 39 6.50 9.12 -1.00
CA HIS A 39 7.25 10.32 -0.67
C HIS A 39 6.31 11.47 -0.32
N ALA A 40 6.80 12.42 0.48
CA ALA A 40 6.06 13.65 0.77
C ALA A 40 6.33 14.71 -0.32
N LEU A 41 5.28 15.33 -0.85
CA LEU A 41 5.27 16.42 -1.83
C LEU A 41 5.86 16.07 -3.20
N THR A 42 7.10 15.59 -3.24
CA THR A 42 7.87 15.29 -4.44
C THR A 42 8.51 13.89 -4.33
N PRO A 43 8.78 13.21 -5.46
CA PRO A 43 9.41 11.88 -5.45
C PRO A 43 10.88 11.91 -4.99
N ASP A 44 11.53 13.08 -4.97
CA ASP A 44 12.92 13.23 -4.54
C ASP A 44 13.07 13.41 -3.03
N SER A 45 11.96 13.56 -2.30
CA SER A 45 12.00 13.69 -0.84
C SER A 45 12.30 12.34 -0.15
N PRO A 46 12.71 12.32 1.12
CA PRO A 46 12.89 11.08 1.85
C PRO A 46 11.60 10.24 1.88
N PRO A 47 11.68 8.92 1.69
CA PRO A 47 10.49 8.07 1.68
C PRO A 47 9.87 8.02 3.08
N LEU A 48 8.55 8.21 3.15
CA LEU A 48 7.77 8.06 4.39
C LEU A 48 7.27 6.62 4.57
N TYR A 49 6.99 5.94 3.47
CA TYR A 49 6.56 4.55 3.47
C TYR A 49 7.26 3.77 2.35
N ARG A 50 7.38 2.47 2.56
CA ARG A 50 7.92 1.52 1.60
C ARG A 50 7.02 0.30 1.48
N LEU A 51 6.79 -0.13 0.25
CA LEU A 51 6.05 -1.31 -0.11
C LEU A 51 7.03 -2.45 -0.45
N SER A 52 6.70 -3.68 -0.10
CA SER A 52 7.54 -4.83 -0.49
C SER A 52 7.57 -5.06 -2.01
N LEU A 53 6.55 -4.59 -2.73
CA LEU A 53 6.40 -4.70 -4.18
C LEU A 53 5.82 -3.41 -4.77
N GLY A 54 6.14 -3.10 -6.03
CA GLY A 54 5.62 -1.92 -6.73
C GLY A 54 4.17 -2.13 -7.17
N ILE A 55 3.22 -1.58 -6.42
CA ILE A 55 1.78 -1.86 -6.55
C ILE A 55 1.14 -1.44 -7.88
N ALA A 56 1.70 -0.44 -8.56
CA ALA A 56 1.16 0.07 -9.83
C ALA A 56 1.28 -0.93 -10.99
N ASP A 57 2.29 -1.81 -10.95
CA ASP A 57 2.60 -2.77 -12.02
C ASP A 57 2.24 -4.22 -11.63
N LEU A 58 1.51 -4.42 -10.54
CA LEU A 58 1.18 -5.76 -10.06
C LEU A 58 0.13 -6.44 -10.93
N SER A 59 0.35 -7.75 -11.14
CA SER A 59 -0.64 -8.60 -11.79
C SER A 59 -1.70 -9.08 -10.78
N LYS A 60 -2.77 -9.68 -11.31
CA LYS A 60 -3.81 -10.34 -10.50
C LYS A 60 -3.25 -11.48 -9.63
N ILE A 61 -2.10 -12.05 -9.98
CA ILE A 61 -1.54 -13.23 -9.30
C ILE A 61 -1.05 -12.90 -7.89
N THR A 62 -0.55 -11.68 -7.70
CA THR A 62 -0.09 -11.23 -6.39
C THR A 62 -1.26 -11.21 -5.42
N THR A 63 -1.05 -11.77 -4.24
CA THR A 63 -2.06 -11.87 -3.18
C THR A 63 -1.73 -11.05 -1.95
N GLU A 64 -0.47 -10.66 -1.77
CA GLU A 64 -0.01 -9.93 -0.59
C GLU A 64 1.12 -8.95 -0.93
N VAL A 65 1.07 -7.77 -0.32
CA VAL A 65 2.11 -6.72 -0.36
C VAL A 65 2.22 -6.13 1.04
N GLN A 66 3.44 -6.00 1.56
CA GLN A 66 3.66 -5.41 2.87
C GLN A 66 3.87 -3.90 2.74
N LEU A 67 3.28 -3.14 3.66
CA LEU A 67 3.50 -1.71 3.82
C LEU A 67 4.25 -1.45 5.12
N SER A 68 5.43 -0.85 4.98
CA SER A 68 6.30 -0.43 6.07
C SER A 68 6.35 1.09 6.15
N ARG A 69 6.31 1.61 7.37
CA ARG A 69 6.60 3.01 7.67
C ARG A 69 8.09 3.19 7.86
N VAL A 70 8.67 4.21 7.24
CA VAL A 70 10.07 4.59 7.46
C VAL A 70 10.10 5.58 8.62
N GLU A 71 10.66 5.15 9.75
CA GLU A 71 10.84 5.99 10.93
C GLU A 71 12.31 6.47 10.99
N PRO A 72 12.57 7.75 11.26
CA PRO A 72 13.93 8.21 11.46
C PRO A 72 14.49 7.59 12.74
N ASN A 73 15.64 6.92 12.64
CA ASN A 73 16.39 6.49 13.82
C ASN A 73 17.15 7.69 14.42
N ARG A 74 17.56 7.57 15.68
CA ARG A 74 18.39 8.58 16.37
C ARG A 74 19.69 8.87 15.64
N ASP A 75 20.21 7.88 14.92
CA ASP A 75 21.46 7.96 14.15
C ASP A 75 21.26 8.51 12.72
N GLY A 76 20.04 8.94 12.39
CA GLY A 76 19.66 9.42 11.04
C GLY A 76 19.38 8.31 10.02
N SER A 77 19.66 7.05 10.33
CA SER A 77 19.27 5.90 9.49
C SER A 77 17.75 5.69 9.52
N GLY A 78 17.08 5.47 8.39
CA GLY A 78 15.66 5.11 8.41
C GLY A 78 15.44 3.66 8.86
N ARG A 79 14.65 3.42 9.91
CA ARG A 79 14.17 2.08 10.28
C ARG A 79 12.81 1.82 9.66
N GLU A 80 12.67 0.69 9.00
CA GLU A 80 11.37 0.24 8.50
C GLU A 80 10.59 -0.50 9.58
N ARG A 81 9.37 -0.03 9.81
CA ARG A 81 8.40 -0.66 10.69
C ARG A 81 7.23 -1.18 9.86
N HIS A 82 7.08 -2.49 9.79
CA HIS A 82 5.95 -3.12 9.13
C HIS A 82 4.63 -2.75 9.84
N ILE A 83 3.68 -2.16 9.10
CA ILE A 83 2.40 -1.67 9.65
C ILE A 83 1.19 -2.45 9.14
N TYR A 84 1.09 -2.69 7.83
CA TYR A 84 -0.07 -3.34 7.23
C TYR A 84 0.34 -4.31 6.12
N ASP A 85 -0.35 -5.44 6.06
CA ASP A 85 -0.39 -6.34 4.92
C ASP A 85 -1.56 -5.95 4.02
N LEU A 86 -1.29 -5.62 2.77
CA LEU A 86 -2.29 -5.39 1.74
C LEU A 86 -2.57 -6.74 1.08
N ARG A 87 -3.83 -7.18 1.14
CA ARG A 87 -4.24 -8.51 0.67
C ARG A 87 -5.21 -8.40 -0.48
N HIS A 88 -5.04 -9.31 -1.44
CA HIS A 88 -5.88 -9.43 -2.62
C HIS A 88 -6.44 -10.86 -2.73
N MET A 89 -7.77 -10.97 -2.70
CA MET A 89 -8.49 -12.21 -2.92
C MET A 89 -8.96 -12.31 -4.37
N ARG A 90 -8.59 -13.41 -5.02
CA ARG A 90 -8.99 -13.70 -6.40
C ARG A 90 -10.27 -14.54 -6.50
N SER A 91 -10.35 -15.56 -5.66
CA SER A 91 -11.39 -16.59 -5.70
C SER A 91 -11.54 -17.19 -4.32
N ILE A 92 -12.63 -17.94 -4.11
CA ILE A 92 -12.73 -18.82 -2.96
C ILE A 92 -11.66 -19.94 -3.03
N PRO A 93 -11.31 -20.58 -1.90
CA PRO A 93 -10.51 -21.80 -1.89
C PRO A 93 -11.06 -22.82 -2.87
N GLY A 94 -10.18 -23.41 -3.69
CA GLY A 94 -10.55 -24.33 -4.76
C GLY A 94 -10.86 -23.68 -6.12
N GLY A 95 -11.10 -22.37 -6.18
CA GLY A 95 -11.14 -21.63 -7.46
C GLY A 95 -12.38 -21.83 -8.34
N TRP A 96 -13.36 -22.62 -7.90
CA TRP A 96 -14.52 -23.01 -8.69
C TRP A 96 -15.66 -21.97 -8.68
N GLU A 97 -15.76 -21.13 -7.65
CA GLU A 97 -16.81 -20.11 -7.55
C GLU A 97 -16.22 -18.69 -7.48
N LYS A 98 -17.05 -17.72 -7.91
CA LYS A 98 -16.74 -16.30 -7.76
C LYS A 98 -16.79 -15.91 -6.28
N LEU A 99 -15.99 -14.92 -5.90
CA LEU A 99 -16.04 -14.38 -4.54
C LEU A 99 -17.43 -13.84 -4.21
N PRO A 100 -18.01 -14.24 -3.06
CA PRO A 100 -19.23 -13.66 -2.53
C PRO A 100 -19.14 -12.14 -2.40
N ALA A 101 -20.28 -11.44 -2.53
CA ALA A 101 -20.33 -9.98 -2.48
C ALA A 101 -19.98 -9.40 -1.09
N ASP A 102 -20.11 -10.20 -0.03
CA ASP A 102 -19.75 -9.88 1.34
C ASP A 102 -18.25 -10.11 1.65
N THR A 103 -17.48 -10.58 0.67
CA THR A 103 -16.03 -10.77 0.78
C THR A 103 -15.27 -9.59 0.14
N PRO A 104 -14.31 -8.96 0.83
CA PRO A 104 -13.47 -7.94 0.21
C PRO A 104 -12.53 -8.55 -0.83
N ARG A 105 -12.47 -7.96 -2.02
CA ARG A 105 -11.43 -8.29 -3.01
C ARG A 105 -10.06 -7.78 -2.60
N TYR A 106 -10.02 -6.55 -2.09
CA TYR A 106 -8.82 -5.93 -1.54
C TYR A 106 -9.11 -5.48 -0.11
N PHE A 107 -8.20 -5.79 0.81
CA PHE A 107 -8.29 -5.36 2.19
C PHE A 107 -6.90 -5.18 2.80
N ILE A 108 -6.82 -4.36 3.83
CA ILE A 108 -5.63 -4.20 4.66
C ILE A 108 -5.80 -5.01 5.93
N GLN A 109 -4.71 -5.61 6.39
CA GLN A 109 -4.63 -6.34 7.64
C GLN A 109 -3.49 -5.77 8.48
N ARG A 110 -3.77 -5.45 9.74
CA ARG A 110 -2.80 -4.89 10.67
C ARG A 110 -1.71 -5.92 11.00
N ALA A 111 -0.45 -5.54 10.79
CA ALA A 111 0.70 -6.40 11.06
C ALA A 111 1.06 -6.47 12.57
N SER A 112 0.72 -5.44 13.35
CA SER A 112 1.07 -5.34 14.76
C SER A 112 -0.09 -4.83 15.61
N ARG A 113 -0.35 -5.48 16.75
CA ARG A 113 -1.37 -5.03 17.72
C ARG A 113 -1.09 -3.66 18.34
N ARG A 114 0.11 -3.10 18.15
CA ARG A 114 0.48 -1.75 18.60
C ARG A 114 -0.14 -0.65 17.75
N LEU A 115 -0.70 -0.96 16.59
CA LEU A 115 -1.41 0.01 15.76
C LEU A 115 -2.88 0.08 16.18
N PRO A 116 -3.55 1.22 16.00
CA PRO A 116 -4.95 1.38 16.36
C PRO A 116 -5.87 0.37 15.68
N ASP A 117 -7.02 0.12 16.30
CA ASP A 117 -8.10 -0.65 15.70
C ASP A 117 -8.78 0.15 14.56
N PRO A 118 -9.45 -0.53 13.61
CA PRO A 118 -9.70 -1.98 13.54
C PRO A 118 -8.55 -2.84 12.98
N PRO A 119 -8.52 -4.16 13.26
CA PRO A 119 -7.44 -5.07 12.84
C PRO A 119 -7.37 -5.31 11.33
N ALA A 120 -8.46 -5.12 10.60
CA ALA A 120 -8.50 -5.21 9.15
C ALA A 120 -9.63 -4.35 8.59
N LEU A 121 -9.38 -3.74 7.43
CA LEU A 121 -10.35 -2.91 6.70
C LEU A 121 -10.38 -3.32 5.24
N GLY A 122 -11.58 -3.44 4.68
CA GLY A 122 -11.80 -3.73 3.27
C GLY A 122 -12.69 -2.69 2.63
N ILE A 123 -12.51 -2.48 1.33
CA ILE A 123 -13.32 -1.52 0.55
C ILE A 123 -14.58 -2.24 0.06
N LYS A 124 -15.72 -1.94 0.69
CA LYS A 124 -17.04 -2.42 0.29
C LYS A 124 -17.65 -1.46 -0.71
N LYS A 125 -17.87 -1.93 -1.94
CA LYS A 125 -18.56 -1.16 -2.98
C LYS A 125 -20.06 -1.20 -2.68
N SER A 126 -20.71 -0.03 -2.58
CA SER A 126 -22.18 -0.01 -2.57
C SER A 126 -22.65 -0.54 -3.92
N GLY A 127 -23.48 -1.60 -3.90
CA GLY A 127 -24.16 -2.07 -5.10
C GLY A 127 -24.89 -0.87 -5.70
N GLY A 128 -24.59 -0.55 -6.96
CA GLY A 128 -25.02 0.67 -7.62
C GLY A 128 -26.47 1.01 -7.27
N SER A 129 -26.67 2.18 -6.68
CA SER A 129 -28.01 2.73 -6.53
C SER A 129 -28.68 2.68 -7.90
N LEU A 130 -29.85 2.02 -7.99
CA LEU A 130 -30.72 2.01 -9.18
C LEU A 130 -31.15 3.42 -9.65
N ARG A 131 -30.75 4.48 -8.94
CA ARG A 131 -30.90 5.88 -9.37
C ARG A 131 -29.79 6.27 -10.35
N PRO A 132 -30.13 6.60 -11.61
CA PRO A 132 -29.20 7.19 -12.56
C PRO A 132 -28.54 8.45 -11.97
N GLY A 133 -27.22 8.59 -12.15
CA GLY A 133 -26.49 9.82 -11.81
C GLY A 133 -25.82 9.86 -10.42
N ARG A 134 -25.97 8.84 -9.57
CA ARG A 134 -25.22 8.77 -8.29
C ARG A 134 -23.95 7.93 -8.47
N ALA A 135 -22.78 8.55 -8.31
CA ALA A 135 -21.50 7.85 -8.32
C ALA A 135 -21.50 6.69 -7.31
N ALA A 136 -20.93 5.55 -7.71
CA ALA A 136 -20.80 4.39 -6.85
C ALA A 136 -19.91 4.76 -5.64
N ARG A 137 -20.51 4.84 -4.46
CA ARG A 137 -19.77 5.09 -3.22
C ARG A 137 -19.22 3.78 -2.68
N SER A 138 -17.97 3.79 -2.25
CA SER A 138 -17.34 2.68 -1.55
C SER A 138 -17.07 3.08 -0.11
N THR A 139 -17.17 2.15 0.83
CA THR A 139 -16.89 2.39 2.24
C THR A 139 -15.81 1.44 2.73
N ALA A 140 -14.86 1.96 3.50
CA ALA A 140 -13.86 1.16 4.18
C ALA A 140 -14.45 0.68 5.51
N VAL A 141 -14.74 -0.62 5.59
CA VAL A 141 -15.40 -1.24 6.74
C VAL A 141 -14.56 -2.37 7.33
N PRO A 142 -14.71 -2.68 8.63
CA PRO A 142 -14.03 -3.80 9.26
C PRO A 142 -14.26 -5.13 8.56
N VAL A 143 -13.19 -5.94 8.52
CA VAL A 143 -13.19 -7.28 7.94
C VAL A 143 -12.91 -8.31 9.02
N ASP A 144 -13.74 -9.34 9.09
CA ASP A 144 -13.43 -10.55 9.84
C ASP A 144 -12.49 -11.43 9.02
N VAL A 145 -11.19 -11.28 9.26
CA VAL A 145 -10.13 -12.00 8.54
C VAL A 145 -10.24 -13.53 8.71
N PHE A 146 -10.81 -13.98 9.83
CA PHE A 146 -10.94 -15.41 10.12
C PHE A 146 -12.18 -16.03 9.48
N GLY A 147 -13.06 -15.22 8.89
CA GLY A 147 -14.24 -15.70 8.19
C GLY A 147 -15.18 -16.52 9.09
N LYS A 148 -15.32 -16.16 10.37
CA LYS A 148 -16.15 -16.89 11.34
C LYS A 148 -17.60 -16.93 10.90
N THR A 149 -18.05 -15.92 10.17
CA THR A 149 -19.40 -15.83 9.60
C THR A 149 -19.49 -16.35 8.17
N SER A 150 -18.39 -16.80 7.58
CA SER A 150 -18.32 -17.25 6.20
C SER A 150 -18.50 -18.77 6.12
N LYS A 151 -19.32 -19.22 5.15
CA LYS A 151 -19.46 -20.64 4.81
C LYS A 151 -18.13 -21.29 4.42
N TYR A 152 -17.22 -20.51 3.83
CA TYR A 152 -15.95 -21.01 3.27
C TYR A 152 -14.74 -20.69 4.16
N GLY A 153 -14.95 -20.14 5.36
CA GLY A 153 -13.84 -19.72 6.24
C GLY A 153 -12.95 -18.62 5.62
N ILE A 154 -13.52 -17.80 4.74
CA ILE A 154 -12.82 -16.70 4.05
C ILE A 154 -13.14 -15.35 4.68
N PRO A 155 -12.25 -14.35 4.54
CA PRO A 155 -12.51 -13.00 5.01
C PRO A 155 -13.87 -12.45 4.57
N THR A 156 -14.65 -11.89 5.49
CA THR A 156 -15.95 -11.26 5.19
C THR A 156 -16.08 -9.91 5.88
N PHE A 157 -16.84 -8.99 5.29
CA PHE A 157 -17.18 -7.74 5.96
C PHE A 157 -17.99 -8.00 7.23
N CYS A 158 -17.65 -7.30 8.31
CA CYS A 158 -18.46 -7.33 9.53
C CYS A 158 -19.85 -6.75 9.26
N LYS A 159 -20.93 -7.49 9.59
CA LYS A 159 -22.32 -7.11 9.26
C LYS A 159 -22.71 -5.72 9.78
N ASP A 160 -22.24 -5.37 10.98
CA ASP A 160 -22.52 -4.09 11.65
C ASP A 160 -21.24 -3.24 11.83
N GLY A 161 -20.24 -3.46 10.97
CA GLY A 161 -18.99 -2.72 11.01
C GLY A 161 -19.18 -1.26 10.63
N ALA A 162 -18.89 -0.33 11.55
CA ALA A 162 -18.90 1.09 11.27
C ALA A 162 -17.86 1.45 10.19
N ALA A 163 -18.26 2.24 9.19
CA ALA A 163 -17.34 2.72 8.17
C ALA A 163 -16.33 3.69 8.79
N VAL A 164 -15.04 3.44 8.54
CA VAL A 164 -13.95 4.33 8.98
C VAL A 164 -13.76 5.46 7.98
N PHE A 165 -13.83 5.12 6.68
CA PHE A 165 -13.77 6.06 5.59
C PHE A 165 -14.80 5.73 4.52
N ALA A 166 -15.14 6.70 3.69
CA ALA A 166 -15.85 6.49 2.44
C ALA A 166 -15.07 7.10 1.28
N THR A 167 -15.31 6.61 0.07
CA THR A 167 -14.73 7.18 -1.15
C THR A 167 -15.73 7.10 -2.30
N ASP A 168 -15.70 8.09 -3.17
CA ASP A 168 -16.42 8.09 -4.45
C ASP A 168 -15.53 7.70 -5.64
N GLY A 169 -14.29 7.26 -5.36
CA GLY A 169 -13.28 6.92 -6.35
C GLY A 169 -12.33 8.07 -6.71
N ARG A 170 -12.54 9.27 -6.17
CA ARG A 170 -11.59 10.40 -6.28
C ARG A 170 -11.29 11.02 -4.93
N GLU A 171 -12.31 11.19 -4.11
CA GLU A 171 -12.19 11.79 -2.80
C GLU A 171 -12.39 10.73 -1.71
N TRP A 172 -11.68 10.88 -0.61
CA TRP A 172 -11.88 10.14 0.64
C TRP A 172 -12.50 11.05 1.67
N THR A 173 -13.53 10.56 2.35
CA THR A 173 -14.19 11.26 3.46
C THR A 173 -14.10 10.43 4.73
N ASP A 174 -14.10 11.10 5.88
CA ASP A 174 -14.22 10.45 7.18
C ASP A 174 -15.64 9.88 7.40
N ALA A 175 -15.84 9.25 8.57
CA ALA A 175 -17.13 8.71 8.99
C ALA A 175 -18.25 9.77 9.15
N ARG A 176 -17.90 11.06 9.27
CA ARG A 176 -18.84 12.19 9.37
C ARG A 176 -19.15 12.81 8.00
N GLY A 177 -18.48 12.35 6.94
CA GLY A 177 -18.60 12.88 5.59
C GLY A 177 -17.72 14.10 5.30
N GLY A 178 -16.77 14.43 6.18
CA GLY A 178 -15.78 15.48 5.95
C GLY A 178 -14.67 14.99 5.00
N ALA A 179 -14.29 15.84 4.05
CA ALA A 179 -13.21 15.59 3.11
C ALA A 179 -11.86 15.41 3.84
N VAL A 180 -11.23 14.24 3.69
CA VAL A 180 -9.92 13.96 4.32
C VAL A 180 -8.78 13.83 3.32
N ALA A 181 -9.06 13.38 2.09
CA ALA A 181 -8.05 13.32 1.05
C ALA A 181 -8.63 13.29 -0.36
N VAL A 182 -7.83 13.69 -1.34
CA VAL A 182 -8.15 13.65 -2.77
C VAL A 182 -7.07 12.87 -3.51
N MET A 183 -7.49 11.90 -4.32
CA MET A 183 -6.63 11.11 -5.20
C MET A 183 -6.47 11.79 -6.55
N HIS A 184 -5.23 11.80 -7.04
CA HIS A 184 -4.90 12.23 -8.38
C HIS A 184 -4.12 11.12 -9.09
N ASP A 185 -4.79 10.50 -10.05
CA ASP A 185 -4.18 9.54 -10.95
C ASP A 185 -3.98 10.21 -12.31
N ASP A 186 -2.75 10.14 -12.84
CA ASP A 186 -2.50 10.56 -14.22
C ASP A 186 -3.32 9.67 -15.18
N LYS A 187 -3.77 10.23 -16.31
CA LYS A 187 -4.52 9.49 -17.35
C LYS A 187 -3.74 8.30 -17.88
N ALA A 188 -2.41 8.35 -17.83
CA ALA A 188 -1.55 7.24 -18.22
C ALA A 188 -1.37 6.17 -17.12
N GLY A 189 -1.92 6.38 -15.91
CA GLY A 189 -1.77 5.47 -14.77
C GLY A 189 -0.33 5.34 -14.26
N ARG A 190 0.55 6.31 -14.59
CA ARG A 190 1.98 6.24 -14.27
C ARG A 190 2.37 7.02 -13.02
N ARG A 191 1.51 7.91 -12.56
CA ARG A 191 1.70 8.73 -11.36
C ARG A 191 0.42 8.66 -10.54
N HIS A 192 0.58 8.25 -9.30
CA HIS A 192 -0.48 8.20 -8.30
C HIS A 192 -0.07 9.13 -7.16
N SER A 193 -0.93 10.09 -6.84
CA SER A 193 -0.77 10.94 -5.66
C SER A 193 -2.04 11.02 -4.83
N LEU A 194 -1.85 11.22 -3.54
CA LEU A 194 -2.91 11.39 -2.55
C LEU A 194 -2.65 12.70 -1.79
N ILE A 195 -3.54 13.67 -1.93
CA ILE A 195 -3.48 14.93 -1.19
C ILE A 195 -4.33 14.76 0.06
N VAL A 196 -3.70 14.61 1.22
CA VAL A 196 -4.39 14.58 2.52
C VAL A 196 -4.67 16.01 2.95
N THR A 197 -5.94 16.37 3.06
CA THR A 197 -6.42 17.74 3.30
C THR A 197 -6.74 18.03 4.76
N ALA A 198 -6.89 16.98 5.58
CA ALA A 198 -7.22 17.09 7.00
C ALA A 198 -6.09 16.58 7.88
N ALA A 199 -5.94 17.18 9.06
CA ALA A 199 -5.06 16.63 10.10
C ALA A 199 -5.71 15.37 10.69
N LEU A 200 -5.00 14.25 10.68
CA LEU A 200 -5.53 12.95 11.09
C LEU A 200 -4.66 12.34 12.19
N PRO A 201 -5.25 11.59 13.14
CA PRO A 201 -4.46 10.73 14.04
C PRO A 201 -3.60 9.79 13.20
N ARG A 202 -2.36 9.55 13.63
CA ARG A 202 -1.37 8.79 12.84
C ARG A 202 -1.88 7.41 12.43
N GLY A 203 -2.63 6.73 13.28
CA GLY A 203 -3.25 5.46 12.92
C GLY A 203 -4.25 5.57 11.77
N GLN A 204 -5.10 6.60 11.78
CA GLN A 204 -6.04 6.86 10.69
C GLN A 204 -5.32 7.27 9.40
N PHE A 205 -4.27 8.08 9.52
CA PHE A 205 -3.41 8.43 8.40
C PHE A 205 -2.78 7.18 7.77
N ASP A 206 -2.13 6.33 8.58
CA ASP A 206 -1.50 5.09 8.10
C ASP A 206 -2.54 4.12 7.47
N MET A 207 -3.76 4.03 8.03
CA MET A 207 -4.87 3.27 7.43
C MET A 207 -5.28 3.84 6.06
N LEU A 208 -5.42 5.16 5.95
CA LEU A 208 -5.79 5.83 4.70
C LEU A 208 -4.74 5.59 3.62
N VAL A 209 -3.44 5.68 3.96
CA VAL A 209 -2.34 5.36 3.03
C VAL A 209 -2.41 3.92 2.56
N ALA A 210 -2.65 2.97 3.47
CA ALA A 210 -2.76 1.56 3.12
C ALA A 210 -3.99 1.27 2.21
N LEU A 211 -5.14 1.90 2.50
CA LEU A 211 -6.34 1.80 1.67
C LEU A 211 -6.15 2.42 0.28
N TRP A 212 -5.48 3.58 0.21
CA TRP A 212 -5.09 4.18 -1.06
C TRP A 212 -4.18 3.26 -1.87
N CYS A 213 -3.23 2.59 -1.23
CA CYS A 213 -2.39 1.60 -1.91
C CYS A 213 -3.21 0.41 -2.46
N CYS A 214 -4.22 -0.08 -1.71
CA CYS A 214 -5.16 -1.08 -2.24
C CYS A 214 -5.92 -0.56 -3.47
N HIS A 215 -6.33 0.72 -3.47
CA HIS A 215 -6.99 1.35 -4.62
C HIS A 215 -6.07 1.42 -5.84
N VAL A 216 -4.82 1.87 -5.66
CA VAL A 216 -3.80 1.92 -6.74
C VAL A 216 -3.53 0.52 -7.29
N TRP A 217 -3.44 -0.50 -6.43
CA TRP A 217 -3.27 -1.88 -6.87
C TRP A 217 -4.48 -2.37 -7.68
N GLU A 218 -5.70 -2.13 -7.19
CA GLU A 218 -6.92 -2.45 -7.94
C GLU A 218 -6.94 -1.76 -9.31
N PHE A 219 -6.55 -0.48 -9.36
CA PHE A 219 -6.48 0.31 -10.59
C PHE A 219 -5.44 -0.25 -11.56
N GLY A 220 -4.23 -0.57 -11.11
CA GLY A 220 -3.17 -1.16 -11.92
C GLY A 220 -3.60 -2.50 -12.53
N VAL A 221 -4.25 -3.34 -11.73
CA VAL A 221 -4.81 -4.63 -12.18
C VAL A 221 -5.93 -4.45 -13.21
N ALA A 222 -6.79 -3.44 -13.04
CA ALA A 222 -7.91 -3.18 -13.95
C ALA A 222 -7.47 -2.60 -15.29
N ASN A 223 -6.39 -1.79 -15.29
CA ASN A 223 -5.86 -1.11 -16.47
C ASN A 223 -4.65 -1.82 -17.10
N ALA A 224 -4.22 -2.96 -16.55
CA ALA A 224 -3.20 -3.79 -17.18
C ALA A 224 -3.64 -4.19 -18.60
N PRO A 225 -2.73 -4.15 -19.59
CA PRO A 225 -3.06 -4.52 -20.96
C PRO A 225 -3.59 -5.96 -20.97
N LYS A 226 -4.76 -6.15 -21.54
CA LYS A 226 -5.34 -7.48 -21.73
C LYS A 226 -4.45 -8.20 -22.74
N VAL A 227 -3.65 -9.16 -22.27
CA VAL A 227 -3.00 -10.12 -23.17
C VAL A 227 -4.13 -10.83 -23.91
N VAL A 228 -4.20 -10.62 -25.23
CA VAL A 228 -5.14 -11.33 -26.10
C VAL A 228 -4.78 -12.80 -26.04
N GLU A 229 -5.65 -13.63 -25.45
CA GLU A 229 -5.53 -15.09 -25.48
C GLU A 229 -5.78 -15.58 -26.91
N GLY A 230 -4.69 -15.66 -27.66
CA GLY A 230 -4.54 -16.34 -28.94
C GLY A 230 -3.07 -16.75 -29.08
N MET A 231 -2.77 -17.76 -29.90
CA MET A 231 -1.42 -18.36 -29.97
C MET A 231 -0.33 -17.33 -30.37
N ASP A 232 -0.70 -16.27 -31.10
CA ASP A 232 0.17 -15.12 -31.43
C ASP A 232 0.34 -14.13 -30.26
N GLY A 233 -0.65 -14.06 -29.37
CA GLY A 233 -0.63 -13.23 -28.16
C GLY A 233 0.27 -13.79 -27.06
N VAL A 234 0.59 -15.09 -27.06
CA VAL A 234 1.53 -15.70 -26.11
C VAL A 234 2.96 -15.22 -26.40
N PHE A 235 3.35 -15.12 -27.68
CA PHE A 235 4.66 -14.58 -28.06
C PHE A 235 4.75 -13.08 -27.82
N ALA A 236 3.73 -12.31 -28.21
CA ALA A 236 3.68 -10.87 -27.94
C ALA A 236 3.63 -10.54 -26.44
N ALA A 237 2.91 -11.33 -25.64
CA ALA A 237 2.91 -11.19 -24.20
C ALA A 237 4.25 -11.59 -23.59
N ALA A 238 4.86 -12.70 -24.02
CA ALA A 238 6.18 -13.09 -23.54
C ALA A 238 7.23 -12.02 -23.83
N ASP A 239 7.15 -11.34 -24.97
CA ASP A 239 8.07 -10.28 -25.34
C ASP A 239 7.78 -8.98 -24.56
N LEU A 240 6.52 -8.60 -24.37
CA LEU A 240 6.16 -7.49 -23.48
C LEU A 240 6.51 -7.78 -22.01
N TRP A 241 6.36 -9.02 -21.55
CA TRP A 241 6.77 -9.46 -20.22
C TRP A 241 8.30 -9.43 -20.10
N ARG A 242 9.04 -9.87 -21.12
CA ARG A 242 10.51 -9.76 -21.16
C ARG A 242 10.96 -8.31 -21.13
N GLU A 243 10.38 -7.44 -21.96
CA GLU A 243 10.68 -6.00 -21.97
C GLU A 243 10.38 -5.35 -20.62
N ARG A 244 9.24 -5.68 -19.99
CA ARG A 244 8.90 -5.16 -18.66
C ARG A 244 9.77 -5.75 -17.55
N LEU A 245 10.16 -7.02 -17.64
CA LEU A 245 11.09 -7.65 -16.69
C LEU A 245 12.46 -7.00 -16.80
N VAL A 246 12.92 -6.72 -18.03
CA VAL A 246 14.16 -5.98 -18.30
C VAL A 246 14.05 -4.55 -17.80
N ALA A 247 12.95 -3.84 -18.07
CA ALA A 247 12.72 -2.49 -17.55
C ALA A 247 12.66 -2.47 -16.01
N ARG A 248 12.04 -3.48 -15.39
CA ARG A 248 11.99 -3.67 -13.93
C ARG A 248 13.39 -3.91 -13.38
N LYS A 249 14.18 -4.78 -14.01
CA LYS A 249 15.57 -5.07 -13.63
C LYS A 249 16.47 -3.85 -13.81
N MET A 250 16.30 -3.10 -14.90
CA MET A 250 17.04 -1.86 -15.17
C MET A 250 16.67 -0.74 -14.19
N ARG A 251 15.40 -0.65 -13.79
CA ARG A 251 14.95 0.28 -12.76
C ARG A 251 15.51 -0.08 -11.39
N GLN A 252 15.40 -1.34 -10.97
CA GLN A 252 16.01 -1.83 -9.73
C GLN A 252 17.53 -1.64 -9.72
N ALA A 253 18.20 -1.86 -10.85
CA ALA A 253 19.63 -1.61 -11.01
C ALA A 253 20.02 -0.14 -10.87
N ARG A 254 19.17 0.79 -11.36
CA ARG A 254 19.37 2.24 -11.18
C ARG A 254 19.11 2.68 -9.74
N GLU A 255 18.18 2.05 -9.05
CA GLU A 255 17.78 2.40 -7.67
C GLU A 255 18.70 1.79 -6.60
N PHE A 256 19.35 0.65 -6.87
CA PHE A 256 20.13 -0.10 -5.87
C PHE A 256 21.58 -0.46 -6.28
N GLY A 257 22.03 -0.08 -7.47
CA GLY A 257 23.38 -0.37 -7.97
C GLY A 257 23.54 -1.81 -8.49
N PHE A 258 24.27 -1.99 -9.59
CA PHE A 258 24.53 -3.29 -10.24
C PHE A 258 25.59 -4.09 -9.47
N GLY A 259 25.21 -4.74 -8.37
CA GLY A 259 26.05 -5.72 -7.68
C GLY A 259 25.96 -7.10 -8.33
N GLY A 260 26.67 -7.33 -9.44
CA GLY A 260 26.69 -8.65 -10.07
C GLY A 260 27.57 -8.72 -11.31
N SER A 261 28.84 -9.08 -11.11
CA SER A 261 29.82 -9.44 -12.14
C SER A 261 29.26 -10.52 -13.08
N TRP A 262 29.12 -10.18 -14.36
CA TRP A 262 29.07 -11.14 -15.46
C TRP A 262 30.19 -10.76 -16.43
N GLY A 263 31.39 -11.28 -16.17
CA GLY A 263 32.44 -11.34 -17.19
C GLY A 263 32.09 -12.40 -18.23
N PRO A 264 32.48 -12.24 -19.50
CA PRO A 264 32.23 -13.22 -20.53
C PRO A 264 32.98 -14.52 -20.20
N ALA A 265 32.27 -15.65 -20.21
CA ALA A 265 32.84 -16.97 -20.05
C ALA A 265 33.89 -17.20 -21.13
N GLY A 266 35.11 -17.51 -20.69
CA GLY A 266 36.29 -17.68 -21.52
C GLY A 266 36.14 -18.81 -22.54
N GLY A 267 36.53 -18.50 -23.78
CA GLY A 267 37.06 -19.49 -24.69
C GLY A 267 38.43 -19.96 -24.20
N GLY A 268 38.63 -21.26 -24.15
CA GLY A 268 39.86 -21.89 -23.71
C GLY A 268 39.82 -23.37 -24.05
N GLY A 269 39.85 -23.67 -25.34
CA GLY A 269 40.08 -25.03 -25.82
C GLY A 269 41.52 -25.41 -25.58
N ILE A 270 41.73 -26.44 -24.74
CA ILE A 270 42.97 -27.21 -24.68
C ILE A 270 42.54 -28.67 -24.60
N SER A 271 42.48 -29.33 -25.75
CA SER A 271 42.41 -30.79 -25.84
C SER A 271 43.83 -31.29 -26.03
N GLY A 272 44.36 -31.99 -25.03
CA GLY A 272 45.55 -32.84 -25.18
C GLY A 272 45.16 -34.29 -24.91
N ALA A 273 45.41 -35.16 -25.89
CA ALA A 273 45.86 -36.54 -25.69
C ALA A 273 46.04 -37.24 -27.06
N PHE A 274 47.28 -37.74 -27.25
CA PHE A 274 47.82 -38.64 -28.30
C PHE A 274 48.16 -38.05 -29.66
#